data_AF-A0A1H4SRA2-F1
#
_entry.id   AF-A0A1H4SRA2-F1
#
_cell.length_a   1.000
_cell.length_b   1.000
_cell.length_c   1.000
_cell.angle_alpha   90.00
_cell.angle_beta   90.00
_cell.angle_gamma   90.00
#
_symmetry.space_group_name_H-M   'P 1'
#
loop_
_entity.id
_entity.type
_entity.pdbx_description
1 polymer ?
#
loop_
_entity_poly.entity_id
_entity_poly.type
_entity_poly.pdbx_seq_one_letter_code
_entity_poly.pdbx_strand_id
1 'polypeptide(L)'
;MSLNNALNAAMEQANTAADSLPTVSNDNKQSSVVTLPAGRAISVDDALSQVGNAVDAYLKVKDTGLRIGEDIMPFEKLGVSIKLAEVAAKYTVSFSLAGNQTYKHSVDGIREMTTGQAWADVIQMARSTDARCKGQYISFDLVFTLTKDVQGKAGVIPAGTRIGYSTPYTGTQMVAPWVKAMKAAGRDEDEDIAVTLVHIPKKKGSNNYGVFSIENVTN
;
A
#
# COMPACT_ATOMS: atom_id res chain seq x y z
N MET A 1 54.83 24.38 19.34
CA MET A 1 54.57 23.14 18.58
C MET A 1 53.16 23.24 18.02
N SER A 2 52.99 23.11 16.70
CA SER A 2 51.82 23.58 15.96
C SER A 2 50.59 22.65 16.12
N LEU A 3 49.40 23.26 16.17
CA LEU A 3 48.08 22.62 16.31
C LEU A 3 47.81 21.54 15.24
N ASN A 4 48.50 21.59 14.09
CA ASN A 4 48.35 20.62 13.01
C ASN A 4 48.96 19.24 13.32
N ASN A 5 49.89 19.14 14.28
CA ASN A 5 50.47 17.84 14.67
C ASN A 5 49.55 17.05 15.61
N ALA A 6 48.68 17.73 16.37
CA ALA A 6 47.73 17.07 17.27
C ALA A 6 46.52 16.47 16.52
N LEU A 7 46.12 17.08 15.40
CA LEU A 7 44.99 16.61 14.59
C LEU A 7 45.33 15.34 13.80
N ASN A 8 46.57 15.24 13.29
CA ASN A 8 47.02 14.05 12.54
C ASN A 8 47.24 12.83 13.46
N ALA A 9 47.72 13.04 14.69
CA ALA A 9 47.87 11.97 15.68
C ALA A 9 46.53 11.42 16.19
N ALA A 10 45.48 12.25 16.26
CA ALA A 10 44.13 11.81 16.66
C ALA A 10 43.44 10.95 15.58
N MET A 11 43.73 11.19 14.30
CA MET A 11 43.17 10.40 13.18
C MET A 11 43.86 9.03 13.04
N GLU A 12 45.17 8.93 13.31
CA GLU A 12 45.86 7.63 13.30
C GLU A 12 45.43 6.74 14.47
N GLN A 13 45.18 7.30 15.67
CA GLN A 13 44.68 6.54 16.82
C GLN A 13 43.23 6.06 16.63
N ALA A 14 42.40 6.77 15.87
CA ALA A 14 41.05 6.33 15.50
C ALA A 14 41.08 5.14 14.50
N ASN A 15 42.07 5.10 13.60
CA ASN A 15 42.24 4.00 12.65
C ASN A 15 42.90 2.75 13.26
N THR A 16 43.72 2.88 14.32
CA THR A 16 44.31 1.70 15.00
C THR A 16 43.40 1.09 16.07
N ALA A 17 42.44 1.84 16.61
CA ALA A 17 41.44 1.32 17.56
C ALA A 17 40.30 0.52 16.88
N ALA A 18 40.19 0.57 15.54
CA ALA A 18 39.24 -0.22 14.76
C ALA A 18 39.73 -1.65 14.45
N ASP A 19 41.03 -1.93 14.62
CA ASP A 19 41.68 -3.19 14.20
C ASP A 19 42.00 -4.16 15.36
N SER A 20 41.63 -3.84 16.60
CA SER A 20 41.93 -4.70 17.77
C SER A 20 40.74 -4.88 18.73
N LEU A 21 39.58 -5.28 18.20
CA LEU A 21 38.51 -5.85 19.01
C LEU A 21 38.53 -7.38 18.89
N PRO A 22 38.48 -8.13 20.01
CA PRO A 22 38.55 -9.58 20.01
C PRO A 22 37.33 -10.19 19.33
N THR A 23 37.57 -11.11 18.40
CA THR A 23 36.58 -11.94 17.73
C THR A 23 35.89 -12.83 18.76
N VAL A 24 34.64 -12.52 19.10
CA VAL A 24 33.78 -13.46 19.83
C VAL A 24 33.13 -14.35 18.78
N SER A 25 33.54 -15.61 18.71
CA SER A 25 32.88 -16.63 17.90
C SER A 25 31.42 -16.76 18.36
N ASN A 26 30.49 -16.32 17.50
CA ASN A 26 29.10 -16.68 17.61
C ASN A 26 28.78 -17.55 16.39
N ASP A 27 28.63 -18.85 16.62
CA ASP A 27 28.11 -19.81 15.65
C ASP A 27 26.67 -19.44 15.31
N ASN A 28 26.50 -18.60 14.29
CA ASN A 28 25.26 -18.52 13.52
C ASN A 28 25.65 -18.61 12.05
N LYS A 29 25.20 -19.70 11.42
CA LYS A 29 25.40 -20.00 10.01
C LYS A 29 25.16 -18.76 9.17
N GLN A 30 26.23 -18.35 8.51
CA GLN A 30 26.38 -17.28 7.56
C GLN A 30 25.36 -17.45 6.42
N SER A 31 24.20 -16.82 6.53
CA SER A 31 23.41 -16.49 5.34
C SER A 31 24.18 -15.43 4.59
N SER A 32 24.67 -15.80 3.41
CA SER A 32 25.44 -15.01 2.49
C SER A 32 24.90 -13.58 2.38
N VAL A 33 25.78 -12.58 2.59
CA VAL A 33 25.52 -11.22 2.15
C VAL A 33 25.36 -11.28 0.63
N VAL A 34 24.13 -11.12 0.15
CA VAL A 34 23.84 -10.99 -1.27
C VAL A 34 24.45 -9.66 -1.72
N THR A 35 25.63 -9.71 -2.31
CA THR A 35 26.14 -8.65 -3.16
C THR A 35 25.10 -8.42 -4.25
N LEU A 36 24.39 -7.28 -4.21
CA LEU A 36 23.50 -6.88 -5.29
C LEU A 36 24.34 -6.83 -6.58
N PRO A 37 23.99 -7.59 -7.63
CA PRO A 37 24.76 -7.57 -8.87
C PRO A 37 24.71 -6.15 -9.44
N ALA A 38 25.88 -5.64 -9.82
CA ALA A 38 25.99 -4.39 -10.53
C ALA A 38 25.20 -4.48 -11.85
N GLY A 39 24.22 -3.58 -12.00
CA GLY A 39 23.84 -2.99 -13.28
C GLY A 39 23.28 -3.93 -14.37
N ARG A 40 22.29 -4.77 -14.08
CA ARG A 40 21.32 -5.11 -15.13
C ARG A 40 20.39 -3.90 -15.30
N ALA A 41 20.40 -3.30 -16.48
CA ALA A 41 19.36 -2.35 -16.87
C ALA A 41 18.00 -3.04 -16.67
N ILE A 42 17.11 -2.41 -15.91
CA ILE A 42 15.74 -2.91 -15.72
C ILE A 42 15.16 -3.09 -17.12
N SER A 43 14.83 -4.32 -17.51
CA SER A 43 14.17 -4.54 -18.79
C SER A 43 12.79 -3.89 -18.77
N VAL A 44 12.22 -3.57 -19.92
CA VAL A 44 10.85 -3.05 -19.97
C VAL A 44 9.87 -4.01 -19.31
N ASP A 45 10.09 -5.33 -19.43
CA ASP A 45 9.29 -6.34 -18.74
C ASP A 45 9.55 -6.38 -17.22
N ASP A 46 10.79 -6.17 -16.76
CA ASP A 46 11.11 -6.06 -15.32
C ASP A 46 10.53 -4.76 -14.73
N ALA A 47 10.49 -3.68 -15.51
CA ALA A 47 9.87 -2.42 -15.12
C ALA A 47 8.34 -2.55 -15.08
N LEU A 48 7.73 -3.17 -16.09
CA LEU A 48 6.27 -3.38 -16.15
C LEU A 48 5.78 -4.39 -15.12
N SER A 49 6.59 -5.40 -14.76
CA SER A 49 6.27 -6.33 -13.67
C SER A 49 6.52 -5.74 -12.27
N GLN A 50 7.40 -4.76 -12.12
CA GLN A 50 7.57 -3.98 -10.88
C GLN A 50 6.57 -2.83 -10.73
N VAL A 51 5.96 -2.36 -11.82
CA VAL A 51 4.76 -1.52 -11.78
C VAL A 51 3.59 -2.42 -11.38
N GLY A 52 3.62 -2.88 -10.13
CA GLY A 52 2.56 -3.68 -9.54
C GLY A 52 1.22 -2.99 -9.74
N ASN A 53 0.25 -3.72 -10.29
CA ASN A 53 -1.10 -3.26 -10.57
C ASN A 53 -1.13 -1.86 -11.22
N ALA A 54 -0.65 -1.75 -12.46
CA ALA A 54 -0.87 -0.54 -13.26
C ALA A 54 -2.38 -0.24 -13.29
N VAL A 55 -2.78 0.87 -12.67
CA VAL A 55 -4.15 1.36 -12.62
C VAL A 55 -4.20 2.72 -13.29
N ASP A 56 -5.26 2.95 -14.07
CA ASP A 56 -5.46 4.21 -14.80
C ASP A 56 -5.95 5.32 -13.85
N ALA A 57 -6.73 4.94 -12.85
CA ALA A 57 -7.28 5.86 -11.87
C ALA A 57 -7.49 5.20 -10.50
N TYR A 58 -7.70 5.99 -9.45
CA TYR A 58 -8.05 5.49 -8.13
C TYR A 58 -9.51 5.78 -7.77
N LEU A 59 -10.17 4.80 -7.16
CA LEU A 59 -11.49 4.96 -6.58
C LEU A 59 -11.39 5.79 -5.30
N LYS A 60 -12.09 6.92 -5.24
CA LYS A 60 -12.28 7.72 -4.04
C LYS A 60 -13.70 7.54 -3.53
N VAL A 61 -13.83 6.98 -2.34
CA VAL A 61 -15.12 6.80 -1.68
C VAL A 61 -15.37 7.99 -0.76
N LYS A 62 -16.35 8.83 -1.10
CA LYS A 62 -16.74 10.01 -0.33
C LYS A 62 -18.12 9.81 0.30
N ASP A 63 -18.49 10.67 1.23
CA ASP A 63 -19.83 10.70 1.81
C ASP A 63 -20.93 10.94 0.76
N THR A 64 -20.61 11.65 -0.33
CA THR A 64 -21.55 11.93 -1.42
C THR A 64 -21.59 10.88 -2.53
N GLY A 65 -20.71 9.86 -2.51
CA GLY A 65 -20.68 8.80 -3.53
C GLY A 65 -19.28 8.30 -3.90
N LEU A 66 -19.23 7.47 -4.94
CA LEU A 66 -18.00 6.91 -5.52
C LEU A 66 -17.45 7.86 -6.59
N ARG A 67 -16.14 8.12 -6.60
CA ARG A 67 -15.49 8.95 -7.62
C ARG A 67 -14.30 8.21 -8.21
N ILE A 68 -14.04 8.41 -9.50
CA ILE A 68 -12.89 7.83 -10.18
C ILE A 68 -11.89 8.95 -10.45
N GLY A 69 -10.67 8.83 -9.93
CA GLY A 69 -9.61 9.83 -10.07
C GLY A 69 -9.96 11.18 -9.44
N GLU A 70 -9.89 12.25 -10.23
CA GLU A 70 -10.25 13.62 -9.82
C GLU A 70 -11.68 14.01 -10.23
N ASP A 71 -12.50 13.05 -10.67
CA ASP A 71 -13.87 13.37 -11.04
C ASP A 71 -14.67 13.90 -9.84
N ILE A 72 -15.44 14.94 -10.10
CA ILE A 72 -16.30 15.60 -9.12
C ILE A 72 -17.69 14.95 -9.11
N MET A 73 -18.12 14.31 -10.19
CA MET A 73 -19.43 13.66 -10.28
C MET A 73 -19.41 12.32 -9.52
N PRO A 74 -20.18 12.19 -8.42
CA PRO A 74 -20.24 10.95 -7.68
C PRO A 74 -21.17 9.94 -8.36
N PHE A 75 -20.73 8.68 -8.43
CA PHE A 75 -21.54 7.53 -8.81
C PHE A 75 -22.13 6.89 -7.55
N GLU A 76 -23.41 6.52 -7.61
CA GLU A 76 -24.04 5.69 -6.56
C GLU A 76 -23.71 4.21 -6.75
N LYS A 77 -23.62 3.76 -8.01
CA LYS A 77 -23.32 2.38 -8.38
C LYS A 77 -22.34 2.32 -9.54
N LEU A 78 -21.39 1.39 -9.49
CA LEU A 78 -20.43 1.12 -10.55
C LEU A 78 -20.39 -0.39 -10.84
N GLY A 79 -20.58 -0.76 -12.11
CA GLY A 79 -20.37 -2.13 -12.56
C GLY A 79 -18.89 -2.34 -12.87
N VAL A 80 -18.27 -3.32 -12.21
CA VAL A 80 -16.84 -3.62 -12.35
C VAL A 80 -16.59 -5.12 -12.40
N SER A 81 -15.46 -5.57 -12.94
CA SER A 81 -14.92 -6.90 -12.69
C SER A 81 -13.73 -6.81 -11.75
N ILE A 82 -13.49 -7.88 -11.00
CA ILE A 82 -12.35 -8.02 -10.09
C ILE A 82 -11.82 -9.45 -10.17
N LYS A 83 -10.49 -9.58 -10.20
CA LYS A 83 -9.78 -10.87 -10.10
C LYS A 83 -9.27 -11.05 -8.68
N LEU A 84 -9.38 -12.25 -8.12
CA LEU A 84 -8.86 -12.50 -6.77
C LEU A 84 -7.33 -12.48 -6.74
N ALA A 85 -6.67 -12.84 -7.85
CA ALA A 85 -5.21 -12.79 -7.99
C ALA A 85 -4.64 -11.36 -7.86
N GLU A 86 -5.43 -10.33 -8.21
CA GLU A 86 -5.01 -8.93 -8.10
C GLU A 86 -5.31 -8.32 -6.71
N VAL A 87 -5.92 -9.09 -5.80
CA VAL A 87 -6.18 -8.66 -4.42
C VAL A 87 -4.93 -8.85 -3.57
N ALA A 88 -4.23 -7.76 -3.28
CA ALA A 88 -3.00 -7.79 -2.49
C ALA A 88 -3.27 -7.35 -1.04
N ALA A 89 -2.93 -8.22 -0.08
CA ALA A 89 -2.93 -7.84 1.32
C ALA A 89 -1.65 -7.06 1.67
N LYS A 90 -1.78 -6.02 2.50
CA LYS A 90 -0.65 -5.23 3.00
C LYS A 90 -0.86 -4.75 4.43
N TYR A 91 0.23 -4.46 5.11
CA TYR A 91 0.23 -3.72 6.36
C TYR A 91 0.11 -2.22 6.08
N THR A 92 -0.76 -1.55 6.82
CA THR A 92 -0.93 -0.10 6.76
C THR A 92 -0.91 0.49 8.15
N VAL A 93 -0.29 1.66 8.28
CA VAL A 93 -0.44 2.54 9.45
C VAL A 93 -0.99 3.89 8.98
N SER A 94 -1.92 4.45 9.75
CA SER A 94 -2.54 5.74 9.46
C SER A 94 -2.40 6.68 10.65
N PHE A 95 -1.93 7.90 10.41
CA PHE A 95 -1.70 8.90 11.46
C PHE A 95 -1.88 10.32 10.89
N SER A 96 -2.21 11.26 11.76
CA SER A 96 -2.31 12.68 11.40
C SER A 96 -0.93 13.35 11.46
N LEU A 97 -0.49 13.93 10.35
CA LEU A 97 0.73 14.74 10.24
C LEU A 97 0.36 16.14 9.75
N ALA A 98 0.67 17.17 10.54
CA ALA A 98 0.34 18.57 10.22
C ALA A 98 -1.15 18.79 9.85
N GLY A 99 -2.06 18.09 10.54
CA GLY A 99 -3.51 18.17 10.29
C GLY A 99 -4.01 17.33 9.11
N ASN A 100 -3.13 16.67 8.36
CA ASN A 100 -3.48 15.81 7.24
C ASN A 100 -3.38 14.33 7.60
N GLN A 101 -4.35 13.54 7.13
CA GLN A 101 -4.33 12.10 7.30
C GLN A 101 -3.27 11.50 6.37
N THR A 102 -2.25 10.89 6.96
CA THR A 102 -1.14 10.22 6.26
C THR A 102 -1.29 8.70 6.40
N TYR A 103 -0.89 7.99 5.35
CA TYR A 103 -0.86 6.53 5.30
C TYR A 103 0.53 6.08 4.88
N LYS A 104 1.02 5.02 5.52
CA LYS A 104 2.26 4.32 5.15
C LYS A 104 1.95 2.84 5.02
N HIS A 105 2.68 2.17 4.12
CA HIS A 105 2.37 0.80 3.73
C HIS A 105 3.62 -0.08 3.76
N SER A 106 3.42 -1.37 4.06
CA SER A 106 4.44 -2.41 3.97
C SER A 106 3.79 -3.69 3.46
N VAL A 107 4.45 -4.38 2.52
CA VAL A 107 3.99 -5.68 1.99
C VAL A 107 4.48 -6.86 2.84
N ASP A 108 5.63 -6.71 3.47
CA ASP A 108 6.33 -7.78 4.20
C ASP A 108 6.32 -7.59 5.73
N GLY A 109 5.90 -6.41 6.21
CA GLY A 109 5.97 -6.04 7.61
C GLY A 109 7.39 -5.72 8.10
N ILE A 110 8.36 -5.62 7.18
CA ILE A 110 9.77 -5.39 7.47
C ILE A 110 10.19 -4.01 6.95
N ARG A 111 9.77 -3.62 5.75
CA ARG A 111 10.12 -2.32 5.13
C ARG A 111 8.91 -1.55 4.63
N GLU A 112 8.96 -0.23 4.74
CA GLU A 112 7.98 0.67 4.14
C GLU A 112 8.19 0.78 2.64
N MET A 113 7.11 0.67 1.87
CA MET A 113 7.15 0.52 0.41
C MET A 113 7.79 1.71 -0.34
N THR A 114 7.63 2.94 0.18
CA THR A 114 8.06 4.15 -0.53
C THR A 114 9.50 4.53 -0.23
N THR A 115 9.88 4.49 1.04
CA THR A 115 11.15 5.01 1.56
C THR A 115 12.14 3.90 1.91
N GLY A 116 11.69 2.65 2.01
CA GLY A 116 12.52 1.52 2.43
C GLY A 116 12.88 1.53 3.92
N GLN A 117 12.33 2.47 4.71
CA GLN A 117 12.54 2.54 6.16
C GLN A 117 12.07 1.26 6.85
N ALA A 118 12.71 0.89 7.95
CA ALA A 118 12.28 -0.24 8.76
C ALA A 118 10.85 -0.01 9.25
N TRP A 119 9.98 -1.00 9.07
CA TRP A 119 8.55 -0.87 9.34
C TRP A 119 8.26 -0.61 10.83
N ALA A 120 9.05 -1.22 11.72
CA ALA A 120 8.95 -0.98 13.16
C ALA A 120 9.16 0.50 13.52
N ASP A 121 10.15 1.15 12.91
CA ASP A 121 10.45 2.57 13.13
C ASP A 121 9.32 3.47 12.61
N VAL A 122 8.75 3.12 11.45
CA VAL A 122 7.59 3.83 10.87
C VAL A 122 6.39 3.77 11.81
N ILE A 123 6.10 2.59 12.40
CA ILE A 123 5.02 2.45 13.38
C ILE A 123 5.30 3.29 14.63
N GLN A 124 6.53 3.25 15.14
CA GLN A 124 6.92 4.01 16.33
C GLN A 124 6.79 5.53 16.09
N MET A 125 7.29 6.02 14.95
CA MET A 125 7.16 7.41 14.53
C MET A 125 5.69 7.82 14.38
N ALA A 126 4.85 6.98 13.75
CA ALA A 126 3.43 7.26 13.59
C ALA A 126 2.72 7.40 14.95
N ARG A 127 3.08 6.57 15.93
CA ARG A 127 2.54 6.62 17.30
C ARG A 127 3.03 7.82 18.11
N SER A 128 4.28 8.24 17.92
CA SER A 128 4.80 9.45 18.58
C SER A 128 4.25 10.74 17.97
N THR A 129 3.92 10.71 16.67
CA THR A 129 3.37 11.86 15.94
C THR A 129 1.89 12.09 16.24
N ASP A 130 1.10 11.03 16.31
CA ASP A 130 -0.35 11.10 16.55
C ASP A 130 -0.77 10.20 17.70
N ALA A 131 -1.18 10.79 18.81
CA ALA A 131 -1.68 10.06 19.99
C ALA A 131 -2.93 9.20 19.70
N ARG A 132 -3.64 9.46 18.60
CA ARG A 132 -4.80 8.65 18.17
C ARG A 132 -4.41 7.47 17.27
N CYS A 133 -3.16 7.41 16.81
CA CYS A 133 -2.65 6.31 16.00
C CYS A 133 -2.80 4.98 16.76
N LYS A 134 -3.51 4.02 16.17
CA LYS A 134 -3.74 2.69 16.76
C LYS A 134 -2.64 1.67 16.40
N GLY A 135 -1.64 2.09 15.63
CA GLY A 135 -0.62 1.22 15.06
C GLY A 135 -1.08 0.58 13.75
N GLN A 136 -0.41 -0.52 13.39
CA GLN A 136 -0.64 -1.19 12.12
C GLN A 136 -1.97 -1.95 12.06
N TYR A 137 -2.52 -2.07 10.86
CA TYR A 137 -3.65 -2.91 10.51
C TYR A 137 -3.48 -3.52 9.12
N ILE A 138 -4.26 -4.56 8.82
CA ILE A 138 -4.31 -5.15 7.48
C ILE A 138 -5.28 -4.37 6.59
N SER A 139 -4.81 -4.05 5.39
CA SER A 139 -5.60 -3.47 4.31
C SER A 139 -5.40 -4.29 3.03
N PHE A 140 -6.30 -4.10 2.07
CA PHE A 140 -6.23 -4.70 0.76
C PHE A 140 -6.05 -3.63 -0.30
N ASP A 141 -5.20 -3.90 -1.28
CA ASP A 141 -5.24 -3.24 -2.57
C ASP A 141 -6.10 -4.08 -3.51
N LEU A 142 -7.07 -3.42 -4.12
CA LEU A 142 -7.99 -3.98 -5.09
C LEU A 142 -7.76 -3.29 -6.42
N VAL A 143 -7.90 -4.06 -7.48
CA VAL A 143 -8.00 -3.54 -8.84
C VAL A 143 -9.36 -3.95 -9.40
N PHE A 144 -10.08 -2.96 -9.87
CA PHE A 144 -11.37 -3.12 -10.53
C PHE A 144 -11.21 -2.78 -12.01
N THR A 145 -11.95 -3.46 -12.88
CA THR A 145 -12.02 -3.10 -14.29
C THR A 145 -13.44 -2.68 -14.62
N LEU A 146 -13.67 -1.50 -15.21
CA LEU A 146 -15.03 -1.08 -15.58
C LEU A 146 -15.63 -2.04 -16.61
N THR A 147 -16.86 -2.51 -16.36
CA THR A 147 -17.56 -3.41 -17.31
C THR A 147 -18.30 -2.67 -18.41
N LYS A 148 -18.52 -1.37 -18.24
CA LYS A 148 -19.19 -0.49 -19.20
C LYS A 148 -18.65 0.92 -19.11
N ASP A 149 -18.85 1.68 -20.18
CA ASP A 149 -18.61 3.11 -20.20
C ASP A 149 -19.45 3.80 -19.11
N VAL A 150 -18.84 4.76 -18.42
CA VAL A 150 -19.53 5.60 -17.44
C VAL A 150 -19.30 7.07 -17.74
N GLN A 151 -20.35 7.87 -17.57
CA GLN A 151 -20.25 9.31 -17.79
C GLN A 151 -19.62 9.98 -16.56
N GLY A 152 -18.41 10.47 -16.71
CA GLY A 152 -17.78 11.36 -15.75
C GLY A 152 -18.05 12.83 -16.05
N LYS A 153 -17.60 13.73 -15.17
CA LYS A 153 -17.72 15.19 -15.40
C LYS A 153 -16.86 15.65 -16.57
N ALA A 154 -15.66 15.08 -16.71
CA ALA A 154 -14.70 15.46 -17.75
C ALA A 154 -14.95 14.77 -19.10
N GLY A 155 -15.86 13.79 -19.15
CA GLY A 155 -16.13 12.99 -20.34
C GLY A 155 -16.50 11.55 -19.98
N VAL A 156 -16.61 10.72 -21.02
CA VAL A 156 -16.84 9.28 -20.85
C VAL A 156 -15.55 8.62 -20.34
N ILE A 157 -15.67 7.85 -19.26
CA ILE A 157 -14.64 6.94 -18.80
C ILE A 157 -14.94 5.58 -19.43
N PRO A 158 -14.06 5.05 -20.29
CA PRO A 158 -14.36 3.87 -21.09
C PRO A 158 -14.40 2.58 -20.26
N ALA A 159 -15.18 1.61 -20.72
CA ALA A 159 -15.08 0.23 -20.28
C ALA A 159 -13.63 -0.28 -20.42
N GLY A 160 -13.21 -1.18 -19.54
CA GLY A 160 -11.83 -1.67 -19.48
C GLY A 160 -10.87 -0.80 -18.66
N THR A 161 -11.27 0.41 -18.25
CA THR A 161 -10.45 1.24 -17.34
C THR A 161 -10.18 0.50 -16.03
N ARG A 162 -8.90 0.41 -15.64
CA ARG A 162 -8.43 -0.21 -14.39
C ARG A 162 -8.43 0.82 -13.26
N ILE A 163 -9.17 0.52 -12.20
CA ILE A 163 -9.38 1.40 -11.06
C ILE A 163 -8.81 0.77 -9.80
N GLY A 164 -7.82 1.41 -9.20
CA GLY A 164 -7.22 0.98 -7.94
C GLY A 164 -8.02 1.43 -6.72
N TYR A 165 -8.07 0.61 -5.68
CA TYR A 165 -8.59 0.99 -4.37
C TYR A 165 -7.80 0.36 -3.23
N SER A 166 -7.23 1.20 -2.36
CA SER A 166 -6.65 0.75 -1.10
C SER A 166 -7.67 0.86 0.02
N THR A 167 -7.96 -0.25 0.70
CA THR A 167 -8.96 -0.24 1.77
C THR A 167 -8.45 0.54 2.99
N PRO A 168 -9.21 1.53 3.49
CA PRO A 168 -9.00 1.98 4.86
C PRO A 168 -9.42 0.85 5.82
N TYR A 169 -9.06 0.98 7.10
CA TYR A 169 -9.42 -0.01 8.13
C TYR A 169 -10.91 -0.44 8.08
N THR A 170 -11.82 0.51 7.88
CA THR A 170 -13.26 0.24 7.75
C THR A 170 -13.65 -0.48 6.46
N GLY A 171 -12.92 -0.25 5.36
CA GLY A 171 -13.14 -0.93 4.09
C GLY A 171 -12.69 -2.38 4.12
N THR A 172 -11.66 -2.72 4.88
CA THR A 172 -11.16 -4.09 5.06
C THR A 172 -12.27 -5.03 5.54
N GLN A 173 -13.17 -4.53 6.40
CA GLN A 173 -14.30 -5.31 6.94
C GLN A 173 -15.34 -5.70 5.88
N MET A 174 -15.42 -4.97 4.76
CA MET A 174 -16.34 -5.28 3.66
C MET A 174 -15.70 -6.26 2.66
N VAL A 175 -14.39 -6.13 2.45
CA VAL A 175 -13.65 -6.88 1.42
C VAL A 175 -13.28 -8.28 1.90
N ALA A 176 -12.81 -8.42 3.14
CA ALA A 176 -12.35 -9.71 3.66
C ALA A 176 -13.44 -10.81 3.62
N PRO A 177 -14.71 -10.54 4.03
CA PRO A 177 -15.77 -11.53 3.92
C PRO A 177 -16.08 -11.91 2.47
N TRP A 178 -16.04 -10.95 1.55
CA TRP A 178 -16.28 -11.20 0.12
C TRP A 178 -15.18 -12.08 -0.48
N VAL A 179 -13.90 -11.76 -0.25
CA VAL A 179 -12.76 -12.59 -0.70
C VAL A 179 -12.87 -14.01 -0.12
N LYS A 180 -13.19 -14.14 1.17
CA LYS A 180 -13.36 -15.45 1.83
C LYS A 180 -14.50 -16.24 1.19
N ALA A 181 -15.62 -15.60 0.87
CA ALA A 181 -16.76 -16.24 0.22
C ALA A 181 -16.42 -16.74 -1.19
N MET A 182 -15.68 -15.94 -1.98
CA MET A 182 -15.26 -16.34 -3.33
C MET A 182 -14.29 -17.53 -3.30
N LYS A 183 -13.30 -17.50 -2.40
CA LYS A 183 -12.38 -18.64 -2.20
C LYS A 183 -13.11 -19.90 -1.72
N ALA A 184 -14.06 -19.76 -0.79
CA ALA A 184 -14.87 -20.88 -0.31
C ALA A 184 -15.76 -21.48 -1.41
N ALA A 185 -16.21 -20.66 -2.37
CA ALA A 185 -16.95 -21.10 -3.54
C ALA A 185 -16.07 -21.77 -4.61
N GLY A 186 -14.75 -21.87 -4.40
CA GLY A 186 -13.83 -22.48 -5.36
C GLY A 186 -13.68 -21.68 -6.64
N ARG A 187 -13.89 -20.36 -6.59
CA ARG A 187 -13.67 -19.47 -7.74
C ARG A 187 -12.18 -19.47 -8.12
N ASP A 188 -11.92 -19.50 -9.43
CA ASP A 188 -10.58 -19.36 -9.95
C ASP A 188 -10.05 -17.95 -9.61
N GLU A 189 -8.78 -17.86 -9.22
CA GLU A 189 -8.19 -16.59 -8.80
C GLU A 189 -7.98 -15.64 -10.00
N ASP A 190 -7.84 -16.20 -11.21
CA ASP A 190 -7.64 -15.46 -12.45
C ASP A 190 -8.96 -15.11 -13.18
N GLU A 191 -10.10 -15.63 -12.69
CA GLU A 191 -11.43 -15.35 -13.25
C GLU A 191 -11.82 -13.88 -13.02
N ASP A 192 -12.35 -13.24 -14.07
CA ASP A 192 -12.97 -11.92 -13.98
C ASP A 192 -14.37 -12.04 -13.32
N ILE A 193 -14.45 -11.72 -12.03
CA ILE A 193 -15.71 -11.78 -11.28
C ILE A 193 -16.45 -10.45 -11.44
N ALA A 194 -17.58 -10.46 -12.14
CA ALA A 194 -18.43 -9.29 -12.29
C ALA A 194 -19.17 -8.94 -10.99
N VAL A 195 -18.99 -7.71 -10.51
CA VAL A 195 -19.59 -7.18 -9.29
C VAL A 195 -20.11 -5.77 -9.50
N THR A 196 -21.06 -5.36 -8.67
CA THR A 196 -21.50 -3.97 -8.57
C THR A 196 -21.00 -3.38 -7.26
N LEU A 197 -20.24 -2.30 -7.35
CA LEU A 197 -19.89 -1.47 -6.21
C LEU A 197 -21.06 -0.53 -5.93
N VAL A 198 -21.61 -0.59 -4.72
CA VAL A 198 -22.71 0.28 -4.30
C VAL A 198 -22.23 1.20 -3.18
N HIS A 199 -22.42 2.50 -3.35
CA HIS A 199 -22.12 3.50 -2.34
C HIS A 199 -23.04 3.36 -1.12
N ILE A 200 -22.46 3.44 0.07
CA ILE A 200 -23.19 3.48 1.33
C ILE A 200 -22.69 4.67 2.14
N PRO A 201 -23.50 5.73 2.32
CA PRO A 201 -23.15 6.81 3.21
C PRO A 201 -23.18 6.33 4.67
N LYS A 202 -22.20 6.76 5.44
CA LYS A 202 -22.07 6.48 6.88
C LYS A 202 -21.85 7.78 7.64
N LYS A 203 -22.34 7.79 8.88
CA LYS A 203 -22.16 8.89 9.81
C LYS A 203 -21.68 8.33 11.15
N LYS A 204 -20.64 8.94 11.71
CA LYS A 204 -20.16 8.65 13.07
C LYS A 204 -19.88 9.96 13.80
N GLY A 205 -20.77 10.31 14.74
CA GLY A 205 -20.76 11.64 15.36
C GLY A 205 -21.00 12.73 14.32
N SER A 206 -20.11 13.73 14.27
CA SER A 206 -20.14 14.80 13.27
C SER A 206 -19.45 14.46 11.95
N ASN A 207 -18.78 13.30 11.85
CA ASN A 207 -18.05 12.90 10.66
C ASN A 207 -18.95 12.10 9.71
N ASN A 208 -19.08 12.61 8.48
CA ASN A 208 -19.70 11.89 7.36
C ASN A 208 -18.59 11.25 6.51
N TYR A 209 -18.81 10.01 6.09
CA TYR A 209 -17.89 9.29 5.22
C TYR A 209 -18.66 8.27 4.37
N GLY A 210 -18.08 7.85 3.26
CA GLY A 210 -18.63 6.76 2.45
C GLY A 210 -17.92 5.45 2.74
N VAL A 211 -18.65 4.35 2.56
CA VAL A 211 -18.09 3.02 2.30
C VAL A 211 -18.75 2.48 1.03
N PHE A 212 -18.29 1.34 0.52
CA PHE A 212 -19.03 0.60 -0.50
C PHE A 212 -19.33 -0.83 -0.05
N SER A 213 -20.40 -1.40 -0.59
CA SER A 213 -20.63 -2.84 -0.62
C SER A 213 -20.26 -3.41 -1.99
N ILE A 214 -19.88 -4.69 -1.99
CA ILE A 214 -19.66 -5.47 -3.21
C ILE A 214 -20.88 -6.39 -3.34
N GLU A 215 -21.69 -6.14 -4.35
CA GLU A 215 -22.83 -6.98 -4.71
C GLU A 215 -22.43 -7.85 -5.90
N ASN A 216 -22.53 -9.17 -5.76
CA ASN A 216 -22.26 -10.06 -6.88
C ASN A 216 -23.36 -9.88 -7.94
N VAL A 217 -22.95 -9.80 -9.21
CA VAL A 217 -23.90 -9.92 -10.31
C VAL A 217 -24.15 -11.40 -10.48
N THR A 218 -25.29 -11.90 -9.99
CA THR A 218 -25.71 -13.27 -10.26
C THR A 218 -25.94 -13.39 -11.77
N ASN A 219 -25.04 -14.09 -12.46
CA ASN A 219 -25.33 -14.62 -13.79
C ASN A 219 -26.26 -15.83 -13.68
#